data_AF-A0A3R7DDH2-F1
#
_entry.id   AF-A0A3R7DDH2-F1
#
_cell.length_a   1.000
_cell.length_b   1.000
_cell.length_c   1.000
_cell.angle_alpha   90.00
_cell.angle_beta   90.00
_cell.angle_gamma   90.00
#
_symmetry.space_group_name_H-M   'P 1'
#
loop_
_entity.id
_entity.type
_entity.pdbx_description
1 polymer ?
#
loop_
_entity_poly.entity_id
_entity_poly.type
_entity_poly.pdbx_seq_one_letter_code
_entity_poly.pdbx_strand_id
1 'polypeptide(L)' 'MWLLMENKMSLMIIGATGAGKTTALNAIACLIRPSHKIISVEEVAEINLPHENWTSTIARSGFGVEGEGEITL' A
#
# COMPACT_ATOMS: atom_id res chain seq x y z
N MET A 1 16.26 6.28 -5.03
CA MET A 1 15.01 5.57 -4.71
C MET A 1 15.17 4.06 -4.78
N TRP A 2 15.60 3.50 -5.92
CA TRP A 2 15.83 2.05 -6.09
C TRP A 2 16.70 1.42 -4.99
N LEU A 3 17.86 1.99 -4.67
CA LEU A 3 18.74 1.49 -3.61
C LEU A 3 18.04 1.43 -2.23
N LEU A 4 17.16 2.39 -1.92
CA LEU A 4 16.39 2.37 -0.67
C LEU A 4 15.40 1.20 -0.64
N MET A 5 14.75 0.90 -1.78
CA MET A 5 13.85 -0.23 -1.92
C MET A 5 14.60 -1.56 -1.84
N GLU A 6 15.77 -1.65 -2.45
CA GLU A 6 16.61 -2.84 -2.37
C GLU A 6 17.05 -3.15 -0.94
N ASN A 7 17.32 -2.10 -0.14
CA ASN A 7 17.66 -2.18 1.27
C ASN A 7 16.42 -2.23 2.21
N LYS A 8 15.20 -2.36 1.67
CA LYS A 8 13.95 -2.48 2.43
C LYS A 8 13.68 -1.32 3.40
N MET A 9 14.13 -0.11 3.03
CA MET A 9 13.84 1.08 3.80
C MET A 9 12.35 1.42 3.72
N SER A 10 11.80 1.97 4.80
CA SER A 10 10.43 2.50 4.80
C SER A 10 10.40 3.88 4.15
N LEU A 11 9.38 4.15 3.35
CA LEU A 11 9.17 5.43 2.68
C LEU A 11 7.74 5.92 2.85
N MET A 12 7.58 7.23 2.87
CA MET A 12 6.28 7.91 2.89
C MET A 12 6.28 9.01 1.81
N ILE A 13 5.20 9.09 1.03
CA ILE A 13 5.00 10.11 0.00
C ILE A 13 3.98 11.12 0.52
N ILE A 14 4.39 12.39 0.62
CA ILE A 14 3.60 13.47 1.23
C ILE A 14 3.34 14.55 0.18
N GLY A 15 2.18 15.20 0.25
CA GLY A 15 1.76 16.25 -0.67
C GLY A 15 0.25 16.51 -0.62
N ALA A 16 -0.17 17.63 -1.20
CA ALA A 16 -1.59 18.02 -1.25
C ALA A 16 -2.46 17.02 -2.03
N THR A 17 -3.78 17.13 -1.90
CA THR A 17 -4.73 16.36 -2.72
C THR A 17 -4.53 16.68 -4.20
N GLY A 18 -4.53 15.66 -5.06
CA GLY A 18 -4.25 15.83 -6.50
C GLY A 18 -2.78 15.97 -6.88
N ALA A 19 -1.84 15.98 -5.92
CA ALA A 19 -0.40 16.13 -6.21
C ALA A 19 0.26 14.87 -6.85
N GLY A 20 -0.50 13.82 -7.17
CA GLY A 20 0.03 12.61 -7.82
C GLY A 20 0.74 11.62 -6.88
N LYS A 21 0.45 11.66 -5.56
CA LYS A 21 1.08 10.77 -4.57
C LYS A 21 0.90 9.28 -4.89
N THR A 22 -0.33 8.85 -5.20
CA THR A 22 -0.60 7.45 -5.54
C THR A 22 0.10 7.04 -6.83
N THR A 23 0.15 7.94 -7.82
CA THR A 23 0.89 7.72 -9.07
C THR A 23 2.39 7.51 -8.81
N ALA A 24 2.98 8.35 -7.96
CA ALA A 24 4.38 8.20 -7.56
C ALA A 24 4.62 6.90 -6.76
N LEU A 25 3.69 6.54 -5.87
CA LEU A 25 3.76 5.28 -5.11
C LEU A 25 3.76 4.07 -6.06
N ASN A 26 2.87 4.07 -7.04
CA ASN A 26 2.75 2.99 -8.02
C ASN A 26 4.05 2.85 -8.84
N ALA A 27 4.61 3.97 -9.32
CA ALA A 27 5.88 3.97 -10.06
C ALA A 27 7.06 3.45 -9.21
N ILE A 28 7.14 3.83 -7.93
CA ILE A 28 8.21 3.37 -7.02
C ILE A 28 8.02 1.89 -6.66
N ALA A 29 6.79 1.44 -6.47
CA ALA A 29 6.48 0.05 -6.14
C ALA A 29 6.90 -0.93 -7.25
N CYS A 30 6.95 -0.51 -8.51
CA CYS A 30 7.54 -1.30 -9.61
C CYS A 30 9.05 -1.59 -9.43
N LEU A 31 9.74 -0.91 -8.51
CA LEU A 31 11.15 -1.15 -8.19
C LEU A 31 11.34 -2.25 -7.14
N ILE A 32 10.25 -2.81 -6.60
CA ILE A 32 10.32 -3.93 -5.66
C ILE A 32 10.85 -5.17 -6.40
N ARG A 33 11.78 -5.91 -5.78
CA ARG A 33 12.33 -7.11 -6.41
C ARG A 33 11.23 -8.17 -6.58
N PRO A 34 11.10 -8.83 -7.75
CA PRO A 34 9.98 -9.75 -8.04
C PRO A 34 9.79 -10.92 -7.06
N SER A 35 10.85 -11.33 -6.36
CA SER A 35 10.79 -12.40 -5.35
C SER A 35 10.13 -11.99 -4.03
N HIS A 36 9.87 -10.70 -3.80
CA HIS A 36 9.25 -10.23 -2.57
C HIS A 36 7.74 -10.42 -2.60
N LYS A 37 7.17 -10.72 -1.42
CA LYS A 37 5.73 -10.66 -1.22
C LYS A 37 5.31 -9.21 -1.04
N ILE A 38 4.30 -8.78 -1.81
CA ILE A 38 3.69 -7.46 -1.69
C ILE A 38 2.26 -7.62 -1.21
N ILE A 39 1.87 -6.84 -0.20
CA ILE A 39 0.49 -6.74 0.28
C ILE A 39 0.12 -5.26 0.25
N SER A 40 -0.90 -4.90 -0.52
CA SER A 40 -1.49 -3.55 -0.47
C SER A 40 -2.79 -3.58 0.33
N VAL A 41 -3.01 -2.52 1.11
CA VAL A 41 -4.25 -2.28 1.83
C VAL A 41 -4.72 -0.88 1.45
N GLU A 42 -5.86 -0.80 0.77
CA GLU A 42 -6.37 0.44 0.19
C GLU A 42 -7.85 0.61 0.54
N GLU A 43 -8.35 1.85 0.62
CA GLU A 43 -9.79 2.11 0.74
C GLU A 43 -10.48 1.95 -0.62
N VAL A 44 -9.81 2.41 -1.69
CA VAL A 44 -10.20 2.25 -3.10
C VAL A 44 -8.99 1.71 -3.86
N ALA A 45 -9.19 0.70 -4.71
CA ALA A 45 -8.11 0.10 -5.49
C ALA A 45 -7.57 1.11 -6.53
N GLU A 46 -6.37 1.66 -6.30
CA GLU A 46 -5.67 2.53 -7.23
C GLU A 46 -4.30 1.97 -7.66
N ILE A 47 -3.68 1.13 -6.82
CA ILE A 47 -2.40 0.51 -7.11
C ILE A 47 -2.57 -0.61 -8.13
N ASN A 48 -1.67 -0.64 -9.13
CA ASN A 48 -1.65 -1.66 -10.17
C ASN A 48 -0.23 -2.09 -10.47
N LEU A 49 0.18 -3.23 -9.92
CA LEU A 49 1.55 -3.73 -9.96
C LEU A 49 1.70 -4.94 -10.89
N PRO A 50 2.75 -4.99 -11.74
CA PRO A 50 3.04 -6.12 -12.61
C PRO A 50 3.75 -7.29 -11.87
N HIS A 51 3.42 -7.51 -10.59
CA HIS A 51 4.06 -8.51 -9.74
C HIS A 51 3.15 -9.71 -9.51
N GLU A 52 3.63 -10.94 -9.80
CA GLU A 52 2.88 -12.17 -9.53
C GLU A 52 2.64 -12.38 -8.01
N ASN A 53 3.62 -12.04 -7.18
CA ASN A 53 3.54 -12.24 -5.72
C ASN A 53 2.91 -11.04 -5.00
N TRP A 54 1.83 -10.48 -5.55
CA TRP A 54 1.09 -9.35 -4.99
C TRP A 54 -0.31 -9.76 -4.56
N THR A 55 -0.72 -9.32 -3.36
CA THR A 55 -2.08 -9.45 -2.86
C THR A 55 -2.64 -8.06 -2.56
N SER A 56 -3.71 -7.68 -3.27
CA SER A 56 -4.45 -6.43 -3.00
C SER A 56 -5.60 -6.70 -2.04
N THR A 57 -5.69 -5.89 -1.00
CA THR A 57 -6.75 -5.94 0.02
C THR A 57 -7.45 -4.59 0.07
N ILE A 58 -8.78 -4.61 0.15
CA ILE A 58 -9.59 -3.41 0.30
C ILE A 58 -10.15 -3.34 1.71
N ALA A 59 -9.91 -2.22 2.37
CA ALA A 59 -10.47 -1.93 3.68
C ALA A 59 -12.00 -1.93 3.60
N ARG A 60 -12.65 -2.64 4.52
CA ARG A 60 -14.11 -2.60 4.67
C ARG A 60 -14.42 -2.03 6.03
N SER A 61 -15.41 -1.15 6.09
CA SER A 61 -16.05 -0.82 7.37
C SER A 61 -16.65 -2.10 7.94
N GLY A 62 -16.38 -2.38 9.22
CA GLY A 62 -16.95 -3.51 9.91
C GLY A 62 -18.48 -3.42 9.94
N PHE A 63 -19.16 -4.55 9.80
CA PHE A 63 -20.58 -4.64 10.12
C PHE A 63 -20.70 -4.84 11.63
N GLY A 64 -20.85 -3.75 12.36
CA GLY A 64 -21.03 -3.70 13.81
C GLY A 64 -21.35 -2.28 14.28
N VAL A 65 -22.06 -2.15 15.40
CA VAL A 65 -22.26 -0.86 16.07
C VAL A 65 -20.86 -0.30 16.41
N GLU A 66 -20.62 1.00 16.22
CA GLU A 66 -19.35 1.65 16.59
C GLU A 66 -18.90 1.17 17.98
N GLY A 67 -17.81 0.39 18.04
CA GLY A 67 -17.25 -0.17 19.28
C GLY A 67 -17.25 -1.70 19.40
N GLU A 68 -18.03 -2.46 18.62
CA GLU A 68 -17.96 -3.92 18.65
C GLU A 68 -16.87 -4.46 17.71
N GLY A 69 -15.72 -4.81 18.29
CA GLY A 69 -14.57 -5.38 17.58
C GLY A 69 -13.23 -4.70 17.90
N GLU A 70 -13.24 -3.66 18.75
CA GLU A 70 -12.01 -3.05 19.24
C GLU A 70 -11.29 -4.03 20.17
N ILE A 71 -10.14 -4.53 19.74
CA ILE A 71 -9.26 -5.34 20.58
C ILE A 71 -8.52 -4.37 21.50
N THR A 72 -9.00 -4.24 22.74
CA THR A 72 -8.29 -3.48 23.76
C THR A 72 -6.95 -4.17 24.05
N LEU A 73 -5.87 -3.39 24.17
CA LEU A 73 -4.53 -3.86 24.55
C LEU A 73 -4.51 -4.45 25.96
#